data_AF-A0A3N5NJN2-F1
#
_entry.id   AF-A0A3N5NJN2-F1
#
_cell.length_a   1.000
_cell.length_b   1.000
_cell.length_c   1.000
_cell.angle_alpha   90.00
_cell.angle_beta   90.00
_cell.angle_gamma   90.00
#
_symmetry.space_group_name_H-M   'P 1'
#
loop_
_entity.id
_entity.type
_entity.pdbx_description
1 polymer ?
#
loop_
_entity_poly.entity_id
_entity_poly.type
_entity_poly.pdbx_seq_one_letter_code
_entity_poly.pdbx_strand_id
1 'polypeptide(L)'
;MDRCTKMADNTITTTRKGRFQLAKIIGTRYRFDLDEAWFHELAEEREPNRLWYERIPCKKECFIGVHSVNPLVLKLYSTRPLNAKKIYEAIKGKSGFIKADFGFDGEAEIYFTKEALSTVAELAGARKKRQLTPEQKEELVKRGAATRLKSKNQGEGDIKQPQI
;
A
#
# COMPACT_ATOMS: atom_id res chain seq x y z
N MET A 1 -2.15 -33.58 34.00
CA MET A 1 -1.67 -32.21 33.70
C MET A 1 -1.11 -32.28 32.29
N ASP A 2 -1.92 -32.00 31.26
CA ASP A 2 -1.45 -32.09 29.87
C ASP A 2 -1.91 -30.86 29.10
N ARG A 3 -1.06 -29.83 29.09
CA ARG A 3 -1.19 -28.67 28.20
C ARG A 3 -0.39 -28.96 26.93
N CYS A 4 -1.00 -29.68 26.00
CA CYS A 4 -0.51 -29.77 24.63
C CYS A 4 -1.12 -28.59 23.83
N THR A 5 -0.52 -27.41 23.98
CA THR A 5 -0.79 -26.25 23.13
C THR A 5 -0.28 -26.56 21.73
N LYS A 6 -1.19 -26.95 20.83
CA LYS A 6 -0.93 -27.02 19.40
C LYS A 6 -0.55 -25.61 18.94
N MET A 7 0.72 -25.43 18.55
CA MET A 7 1.14 -24.25 17.80
C MET A 7 0.37 -24.27 16.49
N ALA A 8 -0.50 -23.29 16.27
CA ALA A 8 -1.18 -23.13 15.01
C ALA A 8 -0.13 -22.71 13.97
N ASP A 9 0.07 -23.56 12.98
CA ASP A 9 0.92 -23.32 11.82
C ASP A 9 0.45 -22.05 11.09
N ASN A 10 1.18 -20.94 11.30
CA ASN A 10 0.98 -19.65 10.64
C ASN A 10 1.55 -19.65 9.21
N THR A 11 1.23 -20.67 8.41
CA THR A 11 1.57 -20.66 6.98
C THR A 11 0.47 -19.96 6.20
N ILE A 12 0.59 -18.64 6.07
CA ILE A 12 -0.16 -17.87 5.07
C ILE A 12 0.34 -18.33 3.69
N THR A 13 -0.30 -19.35 3.12
CA THR A 13 0.02 -19.90 1.80
C THR A 13 -0.04 -18.82 0.72
N THR A 14 1.12 -18.49 0.16
CA THR A 14 1.34 -17.46 -0.84
C THR A 14 1.09 -18.01 -2.25
N THR A 15 -0.18 -18.09 -2.66
CA THR A 15 -0.52 -18.35 -4.06
C THR A 15 -0.59 -17.03 -4.85
N ARG A 16 0.30 -16.91 -5.85
CA ARG A 16 0.69 -15.77 -6.72
C ARG A 16 1.67 -14.76 -6.12
N LYS A 17 2.88 -14.74 -6.69
CA LYS A 17 3.78 -13.57 -6.73
C LYS A 17 2.97 -12.29 -6.95
N GLY A 18 3.07 -11.34 -6.02
CA GLY A 18 2.62 -9.96 -6.24
C GLY A 18 1.27 -9.53 -5.64
N ARG A 19 0.65 -10.29 -4.74
CA ARG A 19 -0.51 -9.81 -3.97
C ARG A 19 -0.12 -9.46 -2.53
N PHE A 20 -0.22 -8.18 -2.20
CA PHE A 20 -0.03 -7.61 -0.86
C PHE A 20 -0.81 -8.40 0.20
N GLN A 21 -0.14 -8.85 1.26
CA GLN A 21 -0.72 -9.54 2.42
C GLN A 21 -1.77 -8.67 3.12
N LEU A 22 -1.49 -7.39 3.33
CA LEU A 22 -2.40 -6.41 3.90
C LEU A 22 -3.69 -6.33 3.06
N ALA A 23 -3.58 -6.39 1.73
CA ALA A 23 -4.75 -6.42 0.85
C ALA A 23 -5.64 -7.65 1.03
N LYS A 24 -5.10 -8.79 1.52
CA LYS A 24 -5.90 -9.96 1.90
C LYS A 24 -6.66 -9.72 3.20
N ILE A 25 -6.10 -8.93 4.12
CA ILE A 25 -6.67 -8.65 5.45
C ILE A 25 -7.74 -7.55 5.36
N ILE A 26 -7.45 -6.44 4.70
CA ILE A 26 -8.31 -5.24 4.65
C ILE A 26 -9.05 -5.06 3.32
N GLY A 27 -8.86 -5.98 2.39
CA GLY A 27 -9.47 -5.95 1.06
C GLY A 27 -8.67 -5.14 0.04
N THR A 28 -9.09 -5.23 -1.22
CA THR A 28 -8.32 -4.70 -2.37
C THR A 28 -8.74 -3.30 -2.82
N ARG A 29 -9.53 -2.57 -2.02
CA ARG A 29 -10.09 -1.25 -2.38
C ARG A 29 -8.99 -0.21 -2.63
N TYR A 30 -7.89 -0.32 -1.90
CA TYR A 30 -6.78 0.63 -1.94
C TYR A 30 -5.66 0.17 -2.86
N ARG A 31 -4.85 1.12 -3.32
CA ARG A 31 -3.52 0.82 -3.85
C ARG A 31 -2.60 0.51 -2.67
N PHE A 32 -1.61 -0.31 -2.96
CA PHE A 32 -0.60 -0.73 -2.00
C PHE A 32 0.77 -0.56 -2.64
N ASP A 33 1.74 -0.19 -1.84
CA ASP A 33 3.16 -0.18 -2.16
C ASP A 33 3.97 -0.74 -0.99
N LEU A 34 5.29 -0.81 -1.17
CA LEU A 34 6.22 -1.28 -0.16
C LEU A 34 6.99 -0.09 0.41
N ASP A 35 7.39 -0.21 1.66
CA ASP A 35 8.42 0.64 2.27
C ASP A 35 9.73 0.59 1.51
N GLU A 36 10.48 1.68 1.50
CA GLU A 36 11.80 1.72 0.90
C GLU A 36 12.74 0.77 1.64
N ALA A 37 12.58 0.65 2.97
CA ALA A 37 13.33 -0.29 3.80
C ALA A 37 13.19 -1.76 3.34
N TRP A 38 12.08 -2.12 2.67
CA TRP A 38 11.88 -3.45 2.09
C TRP A 38 13.03 -3.87 1.17
N PHE A 39 13.57 -2.95 0.38
CA PHE A 39 14.59 -3.25 -0.62
C PHE A 39 15.97 -3.47 0.00
N HIS A 40 16.15 -3.06 1.27
CA HIS A 40 17.36 -3.20 2.05
C HIS A 40 17.31 -4.37 3.06
N GLU A 41 16.14 -4.98 3.23
CA GLU A 41 15.95 -6.13 4.11
C GLU A 41 16.75 -7.36 3.64
N LEU A 42 17.21 -8.19 4.57
CA LEU A 42 17.90 -9.44 4.26
C LEU A 42 16.94 -10.41 3.53
N ALA A 43 17.45 -11.16 2.56
CA ALA A 43 16.61 -12.03 1.72
C ALA A 43 15.80 -13.06 2.55
N GLU A 44 16.37 -13.53 3.66
CA GLU A 44 15.77 -14.49 4.59
C GLU A 44 14.65 -13.86 5.44
N GLU A 45 14.74 -12.57 5.72
CA GLU A 45 13.80 -11.83 6.57
C GLU A 45 12.66 -11.17 5.78
N ARG A 46 12.87 -10.94 4.47
CA ARG A 46 11.89 -10.29 3.58
C ARG A 46 10.51 -10.90 3.66
N GLU A 47 10.30 -12.09 3.09
CA GLU A 47 8.94 -12.61 2.95
C GLU A 47 8.19 -12.84 4.28
N PRO A 48 8.84 -13.31 5.37
CA PRO A 48 8.22 -13.37 6.69
C PRO A 48 7.77 -12.00 7.23
N ASN A 49 8.58 -10.95 7.04
CA ASN A 49 8.32 -9.62 7.57
C ASN A 49 7.59 -8.69 6.60
N ARG A 50 7.28 -9.16 5.40
CA ARG A 50 6.69 -8.36 4.32
C ARG A 50 5.52 -7.50 4.74
N LEU A 51 4.62 -8.03 5.56
CA LEU A 51 3.42 -7.32 6.03
C LEU A 51 3.75 -5.98 6.71
N TRP A 52 4.87 -5.90 7.43
CA TRP A 52 5.34 -4.68 8.10
C TRP A 52 5.75 -3.58 7.12
N TYR A 53 6.12 -3.97 5.91
CA TYR A 53 6.55 -3.08 4.85
C TYR A 53 5.43 -2.70 3.89
N GLU A 54 4.25 -3.30 4.00
CA GLU A 54 3.13 -2.97 3.12
C GLU A 54 2.38 -1.73 3.59
N ARG A 55 2.19 -0.78 2.67
CA ARG A 55 1.60 0.53 2.97
C ARG A 55 0.46 0.85 2.00
N ILE A 56 -0.50 1.62 2.48
CA ILE A 56 -1.48 2.33 1.66
C ILE A 56 -0.99 3.77 1.54
N PRO A 57 -0.50 4.20 0.36
CA PRO A 57 -0.07 5.57 0.17
C PRO A 57 -1.26 6.54 0.24
N CYS A 58 -1.09 7.62 1.00
CA CYS A 58 -2.05 8.71 1.16
C CYS A 58 -1.54 9.99 0.46
N LYS A 59 -2.29 11.09 0.59
CA LYS A 59 -1.84 12.40 0.06
C LYS A 59 -0.80 13.00 1.02
N LYS A 60 0.10 13.85 0.48
CA LYS A 60 0.96 14.75 1.27
C LYS A 60 1.83 14.03 2.32
N GLU A 61 2.71 13.13 1.88
CA GLU A 61 3.73 12.46 2.73
C GLU A 61 3.11 11.71 3.92
N CYS A 62 2.06 10.97 3.62
CA CYS A 62 1.30 10.21 4.60
C CYS A 62 1.05 8.81 4.05
N PHE A 63 0.99 7.83 4.94
CA PHE A 63 0.61 6.47 4.58
C PHE A 63 -0.07 5.76 5.74
N ILE A 64 -0.82 4.70 5.42
CA ILE A 64 -1.37 3.77 6.40
C ILE A 64 -0.59 2.46 6.32
N GLY A 65 -0.03 2.00 7.43
CA GLY A 65 0.70 0.74 7.54
C GLY A 65 0.24 -0.10 8.73
N VAL A 66 0.89 -1.24 8.94
CA VAL A 66 0.67 -2.11 10.09
C VAL A 66 1.53 -1.64 11.27
N HIS A 67 0.93 -1.57 12.46
CA HIS A 67 1.63 -1.33 13.73
C HIS A 67 1.66 -2.58 14.62
N SER A 68 0.61 -3.40 14.58
CA SER A 68 0.60 -4.71 15.23
C SER A 68 -0.22 -5.69 14.40
N VAL A 69 0.18 -6.96 14.39
CA VAL A 69 -0.51 -8.03 13.65
C VAL A 69 -1.52 -8.76 14.52
N ASN A 70 -1.24 -8.90 15.83
CA ASN A 70 -2.12 -9.60 16.77
C ASN A 70 -2.14 -8.86 18.13
N PRO A 71 -3.20 -8.06 18.43
CA PRO A 71 -4.33 -7.75 17.54
C PRO A 71 -3.90 -6.90 16.35
N LEU A 72 -4.68 -6.94 15.25
CA LEU A 72 -4.41 -6.10 14.08
C LEU A 72 -4.63 -4.62 14.41
N VAL A 73 -3.54 -3.87 14.48
CA VAL A 73 -3.52 -2.42 14.66
C VAL A 73 -2.88 -1.80 13.43
N LEU A 74 -3.58 -0.83 12.84
CA LEU A 74 -3.08 -0.01 11.75
C LEU A 74 -2.57 1.31 12.32
N LYS A 75 -1.58 1.90 11.64
CA LYS A 75 -1.12 3.26 11.91
C LYS A 75 -1.22 4.13 10.68
N LEU A 76 -1.66 5.37 10.87
CA LEU A 76 -1.46 6.47 9.94
C LEU A 76 -0.19 7.18 10.37
N TYR A 77 0.82 7.20 9.53
CA TYR A 77 2.00 8.04 9.73
C TYR A 77 1.89 9.29 8.84
N SER A 78 2.28 10.45 9.36
CA SER A 78 2.23 11.72 8.64
C SER A 78 3.30 12.69 9.17
N THR A 79 4.11 13.24 8.27
CA THR A 79 5.04 14.36 8.57
C THR A 79 4.33 15.73 8.64
N ARG A 80 2.99 15.72 8.62
CA ARG A 80 2.15 16.92 8.65
C ARG A 80 1.22 16.89 9.87
N PRO A 81 1.67 17.37 11.04
CA PRO A 81 0.97 17.16 12.31
C PRO A 81 -0.37 17.91 12.35
N LEU A 82 -0.48 19.07 11.68
CA LEU A 82 -1.75 19.80 11.58
C LEU A 82 -2.83 19.01 10.80
N ASN A 83 -2.44 18.26 9.76
CA ASN A 83 -3.37 17.42 9.01
C ASN A 83 -3.76 16.18 9.83
N ALA A 84 -2.78 15.55 10.48
CA ALA A 84 -3.02 14.43 11.40
C ALA A 84 -3.95 14.85 12.54
N LYS A 85 -3.77 16.04 13.12
CA LYS A 85 -4.63 16.55 14.20
C LYS A 85 -6.08 16.67 13.75
N LYS A 86 -6.35 17.14 12.53
CA LYS A 86 -7.72 17.17 11.97
C LYS A 86 -8.33 15.77 11.83
N ILE A 87 -7.52 14.79 11.39
CA ILE A 87 -7.96 13.39 11.26
C ILE A 87 -8.26 12.82 12.65
N TYR A 88 -7.36 13.02 13.61
CA TYR A 88 -7.54 12.61 15.01
C TYR A 88 -8.82 13.19 15.59
N GLU A 89 -9.04 14.50 15.48
CA GLU A 89 -10.25 15.17 15.96
C GLU A 89 -11.52 14.60 15.32
N ALA A 90 -11.45 14.16 14.06
CA ALA A 90 -12.58 13.56 13.36
C ALA A 90 -12.88 12.10 13.75
N ILE A 91 -11.92 11.39 14.37
CA ILE A 91 -12.07 9.97 14.73
C ILE A 91 -12.02 9.70 16.23
N LYS A 92 -11.56 10.66 17.05
CA LYS A 92 -11.52 10.51 18.50
C LYS A 92 -12.93 10.21 19.04
N GLY A 93 -13.02 9.19 19.89
CA GLY A 93 -14.29 8.72 20.43
C GLY A 93 -15.14 7.86 19.47
N LYS A 94 -14.70 7.62 18.23
CA LYS A 94 -15.35 6.65 17.33
C LYS A 94 -14.82 5.24 17.55
N SER A 95 -15.67 4.25 17.23
CA SER A 95 -15.28 2.84 17.21
C SER A 95 -14.05 2.62 16.33
N GLY A 96 -13.10 1.85 16.86
CA GLY A 96 -11.82 1.54 16.23
C GLY A 96 -10.70 2.56 16.42
N PHE A 97 -10.93 3.72 17.03
CA PHE A 97 -9.81 4.58 17.46
C PHE A 97 -9.07 3.96 18.66
N ILE A 98 -7.73 4.04 18.68
CA ILE A 98 -6.91 3.53 19.78
C ILE A 98 -6.18 4.67 20.48
N LYS A 99 -5.24 5.33 19.79
CA LYS A 99 -4.47 6.44 20.33
C LYS A 99 -3.90 7.31 19.21
N ALA A 100 -3.41 8.49 19.55
CA ALA A 100 -2.63 9.33 18.65
C ALA A 100 -1.37 9.81 19.39
N ASP A 101 -0.26 9.86 18.66
CA ASP A 101 1.01 10.42 19.11
C ASP A 101 1.37 11.58 18.18
N PHE A 102 1.69 12.72 18.78
CA PHE A 102 2.09 13.92 18.08
C PHE A 102 3.50 14.23 18.55
N GLY A 103 4.48 13.68 17.85
CA GLY A 103 5.88 13.85 18.19
C GLY A 103 6.30 15.31 18.13
N PHE A 104 7.33 15.66 18.90
CA PHE A 104 7.91 16.99 18.87
C PHE A 104 8.63 17.30 17.55
N ASP A 105 9.08 16.27 16.83
CA ASP A 105 9.89 16.38 15.61
C ASP A 105 9.08 16.63 14.32
N GLY A 106 7.81 17.04 14.46
CA GLY A 106 6.94 17.34 13.32
C GLY A 106 6.30 16.10 12.68
N GLU A 107 6.37 14.95 13.34
CA GLU A 107 5.69 13.72 12.92
C GLU A 107 4.45 13.46 13.76
N ALA A 108 3.47 12.78 13.18
CA ALA A 108 2.29 12.34 13.89
C ALA A 108 1.91 10.92 13.47
N GLU A 109 1.57 10.12 14.47
CA GLU A 109 1.09 8.75 14.30
C GLU A 109 -0.30 8.60 14.90
N ILE A 110 -1.24 8.03 14.15
CA ILE A 110 -2.59 7.74 14.62
C ILE A 110 -2.83 6.25 14.51
N TYR A 111 -3.19 5.62 15.63
CA TYR A 111 -3.37 4.18 15.74
C TYR A 111 -4.85 3.83 15.81
N PHE A 112 -5.26 2.84 15.02
CA PHE A 112 -6.67 2.47 14.87
C PHE A 112 -6.84 1.01 14.40
N THR A 113 -8.01 0.44 14.64
CA THR A 113 -8.38 -0.90 14.17
C THR A 113 -8.91 -0.85 12.73
N LYS A 114 -9.15 -2.02 12.13
CA LYS A 114 -9.77 -2.13 10.80
C LYS A 114 -11.12 -1.41 10.67
N GLU A 115 -11.87 -1.23 11.77
CA GLU A 115 -13.18 -0.55 11.76
C GLU A 115 -13.08 0.92 11.34
N ALA A 116 -12.06 1.64 11.81
CA ALA A 116 -11.87 3.04 11.49
C ALA A 116 -11.16 3.27 10.14
N LEU A 117 -10.69 2.20 9.48
CA LEU A 117 -9.87 2.29 8.26
C LEU A 117 -10.55 3.08 7.14
N SER A 118 -11.84 2.87 6.88
CA SER A 118 -12.53 3.57 5.80
C SER A 118 -12.50 5.09 5.99
N THR A 119 -12.78 5.53 7.22
CA THR A 119 -12.83 6.94 7.61
C THR A 119 -11.43 7.55 7.58
N VAL A 120 -10.44 6.90 8.19
CA VAL A 120 -9.05 7.40 8.20
C VAL A 120 -8.50 7.47 6.78
N ALA A 121 -8.69 6.42 5.97
CA ALA A 121 -8.22 6.38 4.59
C ALA A 121 -8.88 7.45 3.72
N GLU A 122 -10.16 7.77 3.96
CA GLU A 122 -10.83 8.86 3.26
C GLU A 122 -10.26 10.23 3.62
N LEU A 123 -10.15 10.53 4.91
CA LEU A 123 -9.62 11.82 5.39
C LEU A 123 -8.15 12.02 5.04
N ALA A 124 -7.34 10.96 5.07
CA ALA A 124 -5.94 10.99 4.64
C ALA A 124 -5.77 11.04 3.11
N GLY A 125 -6.85 10.82 2.35
CA GLY A 125 -6.78 10.77 0.89
C GLY A 125 -6.01 9.55 0.36
N ALA A 126 -6.22 8.38 0.96
CA ALA A 126 -5.66 7.11 0.52
C ALA A 126 -5.92 6.87 -0.97
N ARG A 127 -4.89 6.45 -1.69
CA ARG A 127 -4.99 6.18 -3.13
C ARG A 127 -5.85 4.94 -3.35
N LYS A 128 -7.06 5.13 -3.89
CA LYS A 128 -7.97 4.03 -4.22
C LYS A 128 -7.56 3.37 -5.55
N LYS A 129 -7.83 2.07 -5.71
CA LYS A 129 -7.76 1.45 -7.04
C LYS A 129 -8.84 2.05 -7.91
N ARG A 130 -8.50 2.34 -9.17
CA ARG A 130 -9.47 2.81 -10.15
C ARG A 130 -10.44 1.68 -10.44
N GLN A 131 -11.71 1.87 -10.13
CA GLN A 131 -12.76 1.01 -10.63
C GLN A 131 -13.20 1.58 -11.97
N LEU A 132 -12.86 0.87 -13.04
CA LEU A 132 -13.30 1.21 -14.39
C LEU A 132 -14.54 0.38 -14.70
N THR A 133 -15.58 1.03 -15.22
CA THR A 133 -16.70 0.31 -15.83
C THR A 133 -16.21 -0.50 -17.03
N PRO A 134 -16.94 -1.55 -17.47
CA PRO A 134 -16.59 -2.29 -18.68
C PRO A 134 -16.36 -1.37 -19.88
N GLU A 135 -17.25 -0.39 -20.08
CA GLU A 135 -17.17 0.62 -21.14
C GLU A 135 -15.87 1.45 -21.06
N GLN A 136 -15.52 1.92 -19.86
CA GLN A 136 -14.27 2.68 -19.65
C GLN A 136 -13.02 1.82 -19.86
N LYS A 137 -13.09 0.51 -19.58
CA LYS A 137 -11.99 -0.42 -19.88
C LYS A 137 -11.83 -0.58 -21.39
N GLU A 138 -12.91 -0.77 -22.12
CA GLU A 138 -12.88 -0.88 -23.59
C GLU A 138 -12.34 0.38 -24.25
N GLU A 139 -12.74 1.56 -23.77
CA GLU A 139 -12.22 2.83 -24.26
C GLU A 139 -10.71 2.96 -24.01
N LEU A 140 -10.23 2.54 -22.84
CA LEU A 140 -8.79 2.51 -22.52
C LEU A 140 -8.02 1.55 -23.41
N VAL A 141 -8.58 0.37 -23.72
CA VAL A 141 -7.99 -0.61 -24.64
C VAL A 141 -7.90 -0.02 -26.05
N LYS A 142 -8.97 0.63 -26.55
CA LYS A 142 -8.99 1.29 -27.86
C LYS A 142 -7.95 2.41 -27.96
N ARG A 143 -7.89 3.30 -26.96
CA ARG A 143 -6.89 4.39 -26.90
C ARG A 143 -5.45 3.85 -26.79
N GLY A 144 -5.25 2.78 -26.02
CA GLY A 144 -3.95 2.11 -25.88
C GLY A 144 -3.49 1.43 -27.17
N ALA A 145 -4.41 0.81 -27.92
CA ALA A 145 -4.11 0.22 -29.23
C ALA A 145 -3.71 1.30 -30.27
N ALA A 146 -4.41 2.45 -30.27
CA ALA A 146 -4.11 3.56 -31.18
C ALA A 146 -2.72 4.20 -30.93
N THR A 147 -2.20 4.14 -29.70
CA THR A 147 -0.89 4.70 -29.34
C THR A 147 0.25 3.69 -29.47
N ARG A 148 -0.02 2.38 -29.42
CA ARG A 148 1.01 1.31 -29.53
C ARG A 148 1.61 1.13 -30.93
N LEU A 149 0.95 1.64 -31.96
CA LEU A 149 1.36 1.44 -33.37
C LEU A 149 2.36 2.48 -33.91
N LYS A 150 2.80 3.47 -33.13
CA LYS A 150 3.70 4.53 -33.61
C LYS A 150 5.21 4.31 -33.39
N SER A 151 5.65 3.16 -32.84
CA SER A 151 7.08 2.92 -32.54
C SER A 151 7.75 1.80 -33.37
N LYS A 152 7.14 1.35 -34.46
CA LYS A 152 7.80 0.52 -35.48
C LYS A 152 7.72 1.26 -36.81
N ASN A 153 8.79 1.98 -37.15
CA ASN A 153 9.25 2.37 -38.50
C ASN A 153 10.10 3.66 -38.43
N GLN A 154 11.17 3.65 -37.63
CA GLN A 154 12.32 4.55 -37.84
C GLN A 154 13.58 3.76 -37.45
N GLY A 155 14.04 2.97 -38.40
CA GLY A 155 15.19 2.09 -38.24
C GLY A 155 15.57 1.47 -39.58
N GLU A 156 15.58 2.29 -40.64
CA GLU A 156 16.21 1.92 -41.90
C GLU A 156 16.87 3.19 -42.46
N GLY A 157 18.18 3.22 -42.36
CA GLY A 157 19.04 4.34 -42.71
C GLY A 157 20.47 3.84 -42.80
N ASP A 158 20.74 3.11 -43.89
CA ASP A 158 22.02 2.88 -44.56
C ASP A 158 23.30 3.02 -43.73
N ILE A 159 23.82 1.87 -43.28
CA ILE A 159 25.25 1.74 -42.96
C ILE A 159 26.00 1.58 -44.28
N LYS A 160 26.44 2.69 -44.89
CA LYS A 160 27.50 2.65 -45.90
C LYS A 160 28.84 2.43 -45.21
N GLN A 161 29.44 1.26 -45.44
CA GLN A 161 30.83 1.00 -45.07
C GLN A 161 31.75 1.94 -45.88
N PRO A 162 32.71 2.65 -45.27
CA PRO A 162 33.81 3.22 -46.04
C PRO A 162 34.78 2.11 -46.42
N GLN A 163 35.01 1.96 -47.73
CA GLN A 163 36.16 1.26 -48.27
C GLN A 163 37.37 2.21 -48.27
N ILE A 164 38.52 1.62 -47.92
CA ILE A 164 39.92 2.08 -47.92
C ILE A 164 40.32 2.94 -46.72
#